data_AF-A0A2W5YW51-F1
#
_entry.id   AF-A0A2W5YW51-F1
#
_cell.length_a   1.000
_cell.length_b   1.000
_cell.length_c   1.000
_cell.angle_alpha   90.00
_cell.angle_beta   90.00
_cell.angle_gamma   90.00
#
_symmetry.space_group_name_H-M   'P 1'
#
loop_
_entity.id
_entity.type
_entity.pdbx_description
1 polymer ?
#
loop_
_entity_poly.entity_id
_entity_poly.type
_entity_poly.pdbx_seq_one_letter_code
_entity_poly.pdbx_strand_id
1 'polypeptide(L)'
;MYGRSASWNPANRFEKLHVDLGDADVVQLDPSDDEEKPRRATQFFRDGTRTIIARNSSPDVGFETSLNPYRGCEHGCIYCFARPTHEYLGMSAGLDFESKIMVKTDAAKLLESELSSPKWKPQVLVMSGVTDPYQPVERKLRITRGCLEVLAKFRNPVAIITKNRLVTRDIDLLGELAQHQAAAVNVSVTSLDPELQRVLEPRTSSPAARLETVAALHAAGIPVGVMVAPIIPGLTDHEVPKIVEACARAGAQFAGYTIVRLPWAIAPLFEHWLDEHFPDKKQKVLERIRHIRGGTKLNDTRWGFRTKGEGIFAEQIRSMFEVSCRRYGIGGRTELSTAAFRRPREQLNLF
;
A
#
# COMPACT_ATOMS: atom_id res chain seq x y z
N MET A 1 20.98 5.39 7.74
CA MET A 1 19.52 5.64 7.90
C MET A 1 18.76 4.31 7.98
N TYR A 2 18.88 3.57 9.09
CA TYR A 2 18.22 2.26 9.21
C TYR A 2 16.70 2.40 9.41
N GLY A 3 15.90 1.73 8.58
CA GLY A 3 14.44 1.64 8.75
C GLY A 3 13.60 2.71 8.04
N ARG A 4 14.20 3.51 7.15
CA ARG A 4 13.53 4.54 6.32
C ARG A 4 14.02 4.41 4.89
N SER A 5 13.18 4.70 3.89
CA SER A 5 13.62 4.65 2.49
C SER A 5 13.86 6.01 1.87
N ALA A 6 13.18 7.05 2.34
CA ALA A 6 13.44 8.41 1.89
C ALA A 6 14.57 9.01 2.73
N SER A 7 15.75 9.16 2.12
CA SER A 7 16.90 9.87 2.71
C SER A 7 16.75 11.39 2.68
N TRP A 8 15.86 11.87 1.82
CA TRP A 8 15.64 13.28 1.53
C TRP A 8 14.18 13.71 1.77
N ASN A 9 13.98 14.99 2.09
CA ASN A 9 12.67 15.58 2.39
C ASN A 9 12.39 16.77 1.46
N PRO A 10 11.96 16.54 0.19
CA PRO A 10 11.78 17.59 -0.80
C PRO A 10 10.75 18.64 -0.36
N ALA A 11 10.87 19.84 -0.93
CA ALA A 11 9.89 20.90 -0.79
C ALA A 11 8.48 20.42 -1.17
N ASN A 12 7.50 20.83 -0.38
CA ASN A 12 6.09 20.61 -0.70
C ASN A 12 5.68 21.54 -1.84
N ARG A 13 5.11 20.99 -2.92
CA ARG A 13 4.68 21.74 -4.11
C ARG A 13 3.62 22.83 -3.87
N PHE A 14 2.95 22.83 -2.73
CA PHE A 14 1.91 23.81 -2.38
C PHE A 14 2.37 24.87 -1.37
N GLU A 15 3.53 24.67 -0.73
CA GLU A 15 4.04 25.60 0.27
C GLU A 15 5.00 26.62 -0.37
N LYS A 16 4.94 27.87 0.09
CA LYS A 16 5.82 28.94 -0.40
C LYS A 16 7.18 28.94 0.29
N LEU A 17 7.25 28.39 1.50
CA LEU A 17 8.45 28.35 2.32
C LEU A 17 8.82 26.89 2.55
N HIS A 18 10.10 26.58 2.34
CA HIS A 18 10.66 25.27 2.62
C HIS A 18 11.99 25.47 3.33
N VAL A 19 12.17 24.74 4.43
CA VAL A 19 13.45 24.68 5.13
C VAL A 19 14.16 23.43 4.64
N ASP A 20 15.25 23.62 3.90
CA ASP A 20 16.14 22.53 3.52
C ASP A 20 17.14 22.27 4.67
N LEU A 21 16.94 21.15 5.36
CA LEU A 21 17.81 20.72 6.46
C LEU A 21 19.10 20.04 5.96
N GLY A 22 19.28 19.90 4.65
CA GLY A 22 20.50 19.42 3.99
C GLY A 22 21.35 20.54 3.37
N ASP A 23 20.91 21.80 3.46
CA ASP A 23 21.66 22.95 2.97
C ASP A 23 22.83 23.28 3.93
N ALA A 24 24.05 23.22 3.41
CA ALA A 24 25.28 23.47 4.16
C ALA A 24 25.36 24.93 4.65
N ASP A 25 24.64 25.86 4.03
CA ASP A 25 24.59 27.27 4.45
C ASP A 25 23.60 27.50 5.62
N VAL A 26 22.76 26.50 5.94
CA VAL A 26 21.75 26.55 7.01
C VAL A 26 22.16 25.70 8.22
N VAL A 27 23.05 24.72 8.01
CA VAL A 27 23.60 23.85 9.05
C VAL A 27 25.07 24.21 9.27
N GLN A 28 25.39 24.95 10.35
CA GLN A 28 26.75 24.93 10.88
C GLN A 28 27.04 23.49 11.33
N LEU A 29 27.60 22.70 10.43
CA LEU A 29 28.14 21.38 10.74
C LEU A 29 29.39 21.63 11.56
N ASP A 30 29.30 21.45 12.88
CA ASP A 30 30.49 21.27 13.70
C ASP A 30 31.17 19.96 13.21
N PRO A 31 32.39 20.01 12.67
CA PRO A 31 33.08 18.83 12.16
C PRO A 31 33.35 17.75 13.23
N SER A 32 33.10 18.07 14.51
CA SER A 32 33.21 17.14 15.63
C SER A 32 31.94 16.34 15.94
N ASP A 33 30.80 16.66 15.31
CA ASP A 33 29.55 15.89 15.44
C ASP A 33 29.55 14.66 14.50
N ASP A 34 30.47 13.72 14.78
CA ASP A 34 30.39 12.31 14.34
C ASP A 34 29.37 11.51 15.19
N GLU A 35 28.48 12.19 15.90
CA GLU A 35 27.38 11.54 16.62
C GLU A 35 26.36 11.00 15.62
N GLU A 36 26.12 9.69 15.70
CA GLU A 36 25.06 8.94 15.02
C GLU A 36 23.78 9.80 14.89
N LYS A 37 23.51 10.35 13.70
CA LYS A 37 22.33 11.21 13.44
C LYS A 37 21.09 10.60 14.11
N PRO A 38 20.47 11.26 15.11
CA PRO A 38 19.42 10.65 15.90
C PRO A 38 18.29 10.17 15.00
N ARG A 39 17.88 8.92 15.21
CA ARG A 39 16.79 8.27 14.47
C ARG A 39 15.55 9.17 14.54
N ARG A 40 15.11 9.76 13.42
CA ARG A 40 13.84 10.51 13.38
C ARG A 40 12.69 9.59 13.79
N ALA A 41 12.23 9.74 15.02
CA ALA A 41 11.12 8.99 15.57
C ALA A 41 9.85 9.26 14.76
N THR A 42 9.00 8.25 14.59
CA THR A 42 7.67 8.47 14.01
C THR A 42 6.83 9.29 14.99
N GLN A 43 6.27 10.40 14.53
CA GLN A 43 5.29 11.22 15.22
C GLN A 43 3.89 10.81 14.78
N PHE A 44 2.96 10.76 15.73
CA PHE A 44 1.57 10.40 15.49
C PHE A 44 0.69 11.58 15.87
N PHE A 45 -0.14 12.03 14.93
CA PHE A 45 -1.03 13.16 15.10
C PHE A 45 -2.47 12.68 15.02
N ARG A 46 -3.34 13.18 15.89
CA ARG A 46 -4.77 12.89 15.77
C ARG A 46 -5.33 13.52 14.49
N ASP A 47 -6.02 12.72 13.70
CA ASP A 47 -6.76 13.17 12.53
C ASP A 47 -8.21 13.47 12.94
N GLY A 48 -8.61 14.74 12.83
CA GLY A 48 -9.96 15.23 13.18
C GLY A 48 -11.05 14.99 12.12
N THR A 49 -10.80 14.08 11.18
CA THR A 49 -11.74 13.68 10.12
C THR A 49 -13.15 13.39 10.66
N ARG A 50 -14.19 13.81 9.92
CA ARG A 50 -15.61 13.62 10.28
C ARG A 50 -16.32 12.53 9.47
N THR A 51 -15.70 12.00 8.43
CA THR A 51 -16.21 10.92 7.58
C THR A 51 -15.08 9.96 7.22
N ILE A 52 -15.32 8.64 7.27
CA ILE A 52 -14.23 7.68 7.13
C ILE A 52 -14.16 7.03 5.74
N ILE A 53 -15.28 6.94 5.02
CA ILE A 53 -15.34 6.39 3.67
C ILE A 53 -15.05 7.50 2.64
N ALA A 54 -13.99 7.30 1.86
CA ALA A 54 -13.65 8.16 0.73
C ALA A 54 -14.10 7.53 -0.59
N ARG A 55 -14.52 8.36 -1.55
CA ARG A 55 -14.97 7.93 -2.89
C ARG A 55 -14.00 8.39 -3.97
N ASN A 56 -13.92 7.64 -5.05
CA ASN A 56 -13.15 7.99 -6.23
C ASN A 56 -13.90 7.57 -7.51
N SER A 57 -13.63 8.27 -8.62
CA SER A 57 -14.22 8.01 -9.94
C SER A 57 -13.17 7.56 -10.97
N SER A 58 -12.05 7.00 -10.51
CA SER A 58 -10.96 6.64 -11.41
C SER A 58 -11.31 5.36 -12.17
N PRO A 59 -11.24 5.36 -13.51
CA PRO A 59 -11.54 4.15 -14.31
C PRO A 59 -10.47 3.06 -14.17
N ASP A 60 -9.33 3.37 -13.56
CA ASP A 60 -8.19 2.45 -13.42
C ASP A 60 -8.20 1.66 -12.12
N VAL A 61 -9.03 2.05 -11.15
CA VAL A 61 -9.14 1.34 -9.88
C VAL A 61 -10.51 0.68 -9.83
N GLY A 62 -10.53 -0.64 -9.67
CA GLY A 62 -11.77 -1.44 -9.71
C GLY A 62 -12.65 -1.30 -8.46
N PHE A 63 -12.64 -0.13 -7.81
CA PHE A 63 -13.44 0.16 -6.62
C PHE A 63 -13.80 1.64 -6.54
N GLU A 64 -14.99 1.95 -6.03
CA GLU A 64 -15.44 3.33 -5.81
C GLU A 64 -15.04 3.83 -4.42
N THR A 65 -15.23 3.00 -3.39
CA THR A 65 -15.12 3.39 -1.99
C THR A 65 -13.88 2.80 -1.30
N SER A 66 -13.23 3.61 -0.47
CA SER A 66 -12.07 3.22 0.31
C SER A 66 -12.16 3.63 1.77
N LEU A 67 -11.52 2.84 2.62
CA LEU A 67 -11.46 2.99 4.06
C LEU A 67 -9.99 3.01 4.49
N ASN A 68 -9.52 4.18 4.95
CA ASN A 68 -8.14 4.37 5.33
C ASN A 68 -8.06 4.85 6.79
N PRO A 69 -7.63 4.00 7.74
CA PRO A 69 -7.49 4.34 9.17
C PRO A 69 -6.41 5.39 9.46
N TYR A 70 -5.48 5.58 8.52
CA TYR A 70 -4.34 6.47 8.65
C TYR A 70 -4.20 7.39 7.43
N ARG A 71 -3.39 8.45 7.57
CA ARG A 71 -2.77 9.15 6.43
C ARG A 71 -1.26 9.13 6.64
N GLY A 72 -0.51 8.84 5.59
CA GLY A 72 0.91 8.51 5.71
C GLY A 72 1.11 7.03 5.97
N CYS A 73 2.32 6.53 5.76
CA CYS A 73 2.60 5.11 5.94
C CYS A 73 4.03 4.88 6.43
N GLU A 74 4.15 4.33 7.63
CA GLU A 74 5.42 3.96 8.26
C GLU A 74 6.22 2.93 7.46
N HIS A 75 5.59 2.20 6.52
CA HIS A 75 6.31 1.30 5.62
C HIS A 75 7.41 2.01 4.85
N GLY A 76 7.18 3.29 4.50
CA GLY A 76 8.13 4.12 3.78
C GLY A 76 8.63 3.42 2.53
N CYS A 77 7.76 3.06 1.59
CA CYS A 77 8.22 2.48 0.32
C CYS A 77 8.63 3.63 -0.60
N ILE A 78 9.86 3.66 -1.11
CA ILE A 78 10.38 4.82 -1.86
C ILE A 78 9.52 5.15 -3.08
N TYR A 79 9.03 4.12 -3.76
CA TYR A 79 8.19 4.20 -4.97
C TYR A 79 6.71 4.54 -4.71
N CYS A 80 6.31 4.77 -3.46
CA CYS A 80 4.89 4.79 -3.10
C CYS A 80 4.16 5.97 -3.76
N PHE A 81 3.21 5.66 -4.65
CA PHE A 81 2.40 6.68 -5.34
C PHE A 81 1.56 7.54 -4.39
N ALA A 82 1.38 7.11 -3.13
CA ALA A 82 0.59 7.83 -2.14
C ALA A 82 1.39 8.89 -1.39
N ARG A 83 2.73 8.93 -1.46
CA ARG A 83 3.49 9.97 -0.73
C ARG A 83 3.04 11.41 -1.04
N PRO A 84 2.68 11.75 -2.29
CA PRO A 84 2.20 13.10 -2.61
C PRO A 84 0.88 13.49 -1.93
N THR A 85 0.16 12.56 -1.27
CA THR A 85 -1.02 12.93 -0.49
C THR A 85 -0.67 13.73 0.76
N HIS A 86 0.56 13.60 1.26
CA HIS A 86 1.05 14.38 2.41
C HIS A 86 1.26 15.85 2.08
N GLU A 87 1.49 16.17 0.81
CA GLU A 87 1.64 17.55 0.38
C GLU A 87 0.35 18.37 0.61
N TYR A 88 -0.82 17.73 0.49
CA TYR A 88 -2.11 18.36 0.84
C TYR A 88 -2.28 18.65 2.34
N LEU A 89 -1.37 18.15 3.19
CA LEU A 89 -1.33 18.42 4.62
C LEU A 89 -0.25 19.44 4.99
N GLY A 90 0.36 20.10 4.00
CA GLY A 90 1.51 21.00 4.23
C GLY A 90 2.81 20.25 4.53
N MET A 91 2.87 18.93 4.34
CA MET A 91 4.03 18.09 4.66
C MET A 91 4.77 17.62 3.40
N SER A 92 6.04 17.24 3.53
CA SER A 92 6.80 16.70 2.41
C SER A 92 6.34 15.29 2.00
N ALA A 93 6.46 14.97 0.71
CA ALA A 93 6.30 13.60 0.20
C ALA A 93 7.51 12.69 0.49
N GLY A 94 8.63 13.22 0.98
CA GLY A 94 9.79 12.43 1.37
C GLY A 94 9.62 11.80 2.75
N LEU A 95 10.50 12.19 3.65
CA LEU A 95 10.60 11.61 4.99
C LEU A 95 9.37 11.88 5.85
N ASP A 96 8.73 13.05 5.72
CA ASP A 96 7.50 13.37 6.47
C ASP A 96 6.37 12.37 6.22
N PHE A 97 6.22 11.83 5.00
CA PHE A 97 5.19 10.83 4.69
C PHE A 97 5.28 9.56 5.55
N GLU A 98 6.51 9.14 5.86
CA GLU A 98 6.77 7.91 6.61
C GLU A 98 7.04 8.17 8.10
N SER A 99 7.37 9.41 8.49
CA SER A 99 7.64 9.78 9.89
C SER A 99 6.54 10.59 10.57
N LYS A 100 5.58 11.19 9.85
CA LYS A 100 4.45 11.94 10.42
C LYS A 100 3.14 11.31 9.99
N ILE A 101 2.53 10.54 10.90
CA ILE A 101 1.34 9.75 10.59
C ILE A 101 0.11 10.39 11.22
N MET A 102 -0.91 10.66 10.39
CA MET A 102 -2.22 11.09 10.87
C MET A 102 -3.05 9.86 11.23
N VAL A 103 -3.59 9.84 12.44
CA VAL A 103 -4.28 8.71 13.05
C VAL A 103 -5.75 9.04 13.22
N LYS A 104 -6.64 8.33 12.52
CA LYS A 104 -8.09 8.51 12.64
C LYS A 104 -8.61 7.65 13.80
N THR A 105 -8.39 8.10 15.03
CA THR A 105 -8.79 7.36 16.24
C THR A 105 -10.28 7.04 16.29
N ASP A 106 -11.11 7.89 15.71
CA ASP A 106 -12.57 7.74 15.66
C ASP A 106 -13.06 6.88 14.46
N ALA A 107 -12.17 6.24 13.69
CA ALA A 107 -12.52 5.57 12.44
C ALA A 107 -13.62 4.49 12.57
N ALA A 108 -13.55 3.63 13.58
CA ALA A 108 -14.56 2.60 13.82
C ALA A 108 -15.94 3.20 14.12
N LYS A 109 -15.99 4.21 15.00
CA LYS A 109 -17.21 4.95 15.35
C LYS A 109 -17.83 5.65 14.14
N LEU A 110 -17.01 6.31 13.33
CA LEU A 110 -17.46 6.97 12.10
C LEU A 110 -17.98 5.95 11.08
N LEU A 111 -17.31 4.80 10.96
CA LEU A 111 -17.73 3.72 10.06
C LEU A 111 -19.09 3.16 10.48
N GLU A 112 -19.27 2.88 11.77
CA GLU A 112 -20.53 2.37 12.30
C GLU A 112 -21.68 3.36 12.06
N SER A 113 -21.45 4.65 12.28
CA SER A 113 -22.43 5.69 11.99
C SER A 113 -22.83 5.73 10.50
N GLU A 114 -21.86 5.57 9.59
CA GLU A 114 -22.11 5.56 8.16
C GLU A 114 -22.90 4.30 7.74
N LEU A 115 -22.50 3.10 8.18
CA LEU A 115 -23.17 1.84 7.85
C LEU A 115 -24.59 1.72 8.46
N SER A 116 -24.81 2.34 9.63
CA SER A 116 -26.12 2.41 10.28
C SER A 116 -27.12 3.28 9.52
N SER A 117 -26.63 4.25 8.74
CA SER A 117 -27.49 5.16 7.99
C SER A 117 -28.39 4.39 7.02
N PRO A 118 -29.70 4.73 6.92
CA PRO A 118 -30.58 4.16 5.91
C PRO A 118 -30.15 4.55 4.49
N LYS A 119 -29.34 5.61 4.34
CA LYS A 119 -28.78 6.04 3.04
C LYS A 119 -27.62 5.16 2.58
N TRP A 120 -26.99 4.40 3.47
CA TRP A 120 -25.89 3.50 3.10
C TRP A 120 -26.41 2.38 2.18
N LYS A 121 -25.76 2.26 1.02
CA LYS A 121 -25.95 1.13 0.12
C LYS A 121 -24.76 0.20 0.30
N PRO A 122 -24.97 -1.05 0.74
CA PRO A 122 -23.88 -2.02 0.92
C PRO A 122 -23.07 -2.16 -0.35
N GLN A 123 -21.75 -2.08 -0.21
CA GLN A 123 -20.79 -2.15 -1.29
C GLN A 123 -19.42 -2.54 -0.73
N VAL A 124 -18.53 -3.02 -1.60
CA VAL A 124 -17.18 -3.40 -1.23
C VAL A 124 -16.39 -2.16 -0.82
N LEU A 125 -15.89 -2.16 0.42
CA LEU A 125 -14.93 -1.18 0.90
C LEU A 125 -13.52 -1.69 0.67
N VAL A 126 -12.67 -0.91 0.01
CA VAL A 126 -11.24 -1.24 -0.11
C VAL A 126 -10.45 -0.59 1.01
N MET A 127 -9.80 -1.39 1.85
CA MET A 127 -8.78 -0.92 2.76
C MET A 127 -7.42 -0.92 2.07
N SER A 128 -6.63 0.12 2.34
CA SER A 128 -5.32 0.38 1.73
C SER A 128 -5.33 1.11 0.38
N GLY A 129 -6.13 2.18 0.27
CA GLY A 129 -6.13 3.02 -0.93
C GLY A 129 -4.89 3.91 -1.06
N VAL A 130 -4.47 4.56 0.04
CA VAL A 130 -3.37 5.54 0.08
C VAL A 130 -2.45 5.41 1.30
N THR A 131 -2.61 4.35 2.07
CA THR A 131 -1.81 3.98 3.26
C THR A 131 -1.93 2.48 3.47
N ASP A 132 -1.05 1.85 4.24
CA ASP A 132 -1.26 0.46 4.65
C ASP A 132 -1.99 0.42 6.01
N PRO A 133 -3.14 -0.27 6.12
CA PRO A 133 -3.89 -0.36 7.38
C PRO A 133 -3.16 -1.19 8.44
N TYR A 134 -2.15 -1.98 8.05
CA TYR A 134 -1.35 -2.83 8.94
C TYR A 134 0.09 -2.34 9.10
N GLN A 135 0.32 -1.04 8.93
CA GLN A 135 1.61 -0.41 9.25
C GLN A 135 1.98 -0.58 10.74
N PRO A 136 3.26 -0.50 11.14
CA PRO A 136 3.74 -0.83 12.48
C PRO A 136 2.93 -0.31 13.68
N VAL A 137 2.42 0.93 13.64
CA VAL A 137 1.62 1.51 14.73
C VAL A 137 0.29 0.76 14.98
N GLU A 138 -0.26 0.07 13.97
CA GLU A 138 -1.50 -0.71 14.10
C GLU A 138 -1.37 -1.86 15.11
N ARG A 139 -0.14 -2.32 15.42
CA ARG A 139 0.08 -3.29 16.50
C ARG A 139 -0.40 -2.78 17.86
N LYS A 140 -0.31 -1.46 18.07
CA LYS A 140 -0.68 -0.80 19.32
C LYS A 140 -2.09 -0.25 19.28
N LEU A 141 -2.45 0.43 18.19
CA LEU A 141 -3.69 1.20 18.13
C LEU A 141 -4.94 0.37 17.78
N ARG A 142 -4.78 -0.75 17.06
CA ARG A 142 -5.88 -1.66 16.69
C ARG A 142 -7.06 -0.94 15.99
N ILE A 143 -6.80 0.13 15.25
CA ILE A 143 -7.87 0.93 14.59
C ILE A 143 -8.41 0.15 13.40
N THR A 144 -7.53 -0.47 12.61
CA THR A 144 -7.94 -1.36 11.52
C THR A 144 -8.79 -2.50 12.06
N ARG A 145 -8.38 -3.11 13.18
CA ARG A 145 -9.20 -4.15 13.82
C ARG A 145 -10.56 -3.62 14.25
N GLY A 146 -10.64 -2.46 14.91
CA GLY A 146 -11.92 -1.86 15.29
C GLY A 146 -12.83 -1.60 14.07
N CYS A 147 -12.25 -1.19 12.93
CA CYS A 147 -13.00 -1.11 11.68
C CYS A 147 -13.48 -2.49 11.20
N LEU A 148 -12.67 -3.54 11.30
CA LEU A 148 -13.08 -4.91 10.93
C LEU A 148 -14.17 -5.47 11.84
N GLU A 149 -14.14 -5.17 13.13
CA GLU A 149 -15.20 -5.53 14.09
C GLU A 149 -16.54 -4.92 13.66
N VAL A 150 -16.53 -3.63 13.26
CA VAL A 150 -17.71 -2.97 12.68
C VAL A 150 -18.12 -3.65 11.37
N LEU A 151 -17.19 -3.93 10.46
CA LEU A 151 -17.52 -4.56 9.18
C LEU A 151 -18.13 -5.96 9.37
N ALA A 152 -17.60 -6.77 10.28
CA ALA A 152 -18.14 -8.08 10.66
C ALA A 152 -19.55 -7.94 11.27
N LYS A 153 -19.74 -6.98 12.19
CA LYS A 153 -21.05 -6.68 12.79
C LYS A 153 -22.12 -6.42 11.72
N PHE A 154 -21.80 -5.61 10.70
CA PHE A 154 -22.71 -5.28 9.59
C PHE A 154 -22.66 -6.27 8.41
N ARG A 155 -21.70 -7.22 8.42
CA ARG A 155 -21.35 -8.08 7.28
C ARG A 155 -21.17 -7.30 5.98
N ASN A 156 -20.57 -6.11 6.07
CA ASN A 156 -20.29 -5.30 4.89
C ASN A 156 -18.99 -5.80 4.23
N PRO A 157 -18.97 -6.04 2.92
CA PRO A 157 -17.80 -6.61 2.27
C PRO A 157 -16.58 -5.68 2.30
N VAL A 158 -15.41 -6.27 2.50
CA VAL A 158 -14.12 -5.57 2.53
C VAL A 158 -13.05 -6.32 1.74
N ALA A 159 -12.31 -5.57 0.92
CA ALA A 159 -11.08 -6.06 0.31
C ALA A 159 -9.88 -5.32 0.91
N ILE A 160 -8.89 -6.06 1.39
CA ILE A 160 -7.69 -5.50 2.01
C ILE A 160 -6.51 -5.66 1.06
N ILE A 161 -5.66 -4.64 0.95
CA ILE A 161 -4.32 -4.76 0.37
C ILE A 161 -3.31 -4.48 1.49
N THR A 162 -2.27 -5.29 1.64
CA THR A 162 -1.22 -5.02 2.63
C THR A 162 0.13 -5.62 2.24
N LYS A 163 1.20 -5.12 2.86
CA LYS A 163 2.56 -5.68 2.83
C LYS A 163 3.01 -6.28 4.16
N ASN A 164 2.12 -6.38 5.14
CA ASN A 164 2.49 -6.74 6.50
C ASN A 164 1.76 -8.00 7.00
N ARG A 165 2.51 -8.91 7.65
CA ARG A 165 1.98 -10.13 8.27
C ARG A 165 0.97 -9.87 9.38
N LEU A 166 0.92 -8.65 9.89
CA LEU A 166 0.02 -8.27 10.99
C LEU A 166 -1.46 -8.53 10.66
N VAL A 167 -1.85 -8.58 9.38
CA VAL A 167 -3.21 -8.99 8.96
C VAL A 167 -3.63 -10.36 9.51
N THR A 168 -2.68 -11.27 9.75
CA THR A 168 -2.96 -12.59 10.34
C THR A 168 -3.54 -12.51 11.76
N ARG A 169 -3.32 -11.40 12.48
CA ARG A 169 -3.93 -11.15 13.80
C ARG A 169 -5.46 -11.14 13.73
N ASP A 170 -6.01 -10.68 12.61
CA ASP A 170 -7.44 -10.42 12.45
C ASP A 170 -8.13 -11.51 11.59
N ILE A 171 -7.52 -12.70 11.51
CA ILE A 171 -8.09 -13.89 10.84
C ILE A 171 -9.45 -14.27 11.41
N ASP A 172 -9.69 -14.06 12.70
CA ASP A 172 -10.98 -14.33 13.35
C ASP A 172 -12.12 -13.53 12.69
N LEU A 173 -11.92 -12.23 12.48
CA LEU A 173 -12.90 -11.33 11.86
C LEU A 173 -12.99 -11.53 10.35
N LEU A 174 -11.84 -11.69 9.69
CA LEU A 174 -11.78 -11.91 8.25
C LEU A 174 -12.37 -13.27 7.85
N GLY A 175 -12.18 -14.30 8.68
CA GLY A 175 -12.78 -15.62 8.52
C GLY A 175 -14.30 -15.57 8.64
N GLU A 176 -14.85 -14.87 9.66
CA GLU A 176 -16.30 -14.65 9.76
C GLU A 176 -16.87 -13.98 8.51
N LEU A 177 -16.23 -12.91 8.03
CA LEU A 177 -16.65 -12.22 6.81
C LEU A 177 -16.51 -13.11 5.57
N ALA A 178 -15.46 -13.93 5.49
CA ALA A 178 -15.22 -14.84 4.36
C ALA A 178 -16.33 -15.89 4.22
N GLN A 179 -16.91 -16.37 5.33
CA GLN A 179 -18.09 -17.27 5.31
C GLN A 179 -19.31 -16.64 4.60
N HIS A 180 -19.37 -15.31 4.53
CA HIS A 180 -20.40 -14.55 3.85
C HIS A 180 -19.96 -14.00 2.48
N GLN A 181 -18.82 -14.48 1.96
CA GLN A 181 -18.18 -13.94 0.76
C GLN A 181 -17.91 -12.43 0.88
N ALA A 182 -17.68 -11.94 2.10
CA ALA A 182 -17.56 -10.52 2.44
C ALA A 182 -16.13 -10.10 2.82
N ALA A 183 -15.12 -10.96 2.62
CA ALA A 183 -13.73 -10.59 2.80
C ALA A 183 -12.82 -11.20 1.73
N ALA A 184 -11.85 -10.42 1.27
CA ALA A 184 -10.70 -10.90 0.53
C ALA A 184 -9.45 -10.11 0.92
N VAL A 185 -8.29 -10.77 0.92
CA VAL A 185 -7.01 -10.14 1.28
C VAL A 185 -6.03 -10.27 0.11
N ASN A 186 -5.36 -9.17 -0.22
CA ASN A 186 -4.29 -9.10 -1.21
C ASN A 186 -2.97 -8.80 -0.49
N VAL A 187 -2.00 -9.70 -0.60
CA VAL A 187 -0.65 -9.48 -0.07
C VAL A 187 0.26 -8.99 -1.20
N SER A 188 0.87 -7.80 -1.04
CA SER A 188 1.78 -7.26 -2.05
C SER A 188 3.18 -7.85 -1.92
N VAL A 189 3.67 -8.51 -2.96
CA VAL A 189 5.02 -9.09 -3.04
C VAL A 189 5.77 -8.39 -4.17
N THR A 190 6.71 -7.54 -3.80
CA THR A 190 7.46 -6.71 -4.77
C THR A 190 8.73 -7.41 -5.25
N SER A 191 9.37 -8.18 -4.37
CA SER A 191 10.60 -8.95 -4.62
C SER A 191 10.65 -10.13 -3.64
N LEU A 192 11.33 -11.21 -4.01
CA LEU A 192 11.69 -12.30 -3.10
C LEU A 192 13.05 -12.08 -2.43
N ASP A 193 13.80 -11.07 -2.86
CA ASP A 193 15.10 -10.71 -2.29
C ASP A 193 14.92 -9.87 -0.99
N PRO A 194 15.33 -10.41 0.17
CA PRO A 194 15.25 -9.68 1.44
C PRO A 194 16.18 -8.46 1.48
N GLU A 195 17.29 -8.43 0.72
CA GLU A 195 18.18 -7.27 0.69
C GLU A 195 17.52 -6.10 -0.03
N LEU A 196 16.97 -6.35 -1.22
CA LEU A 196 16.19 -5.34 -1.93
C LEU A 196 14.98 -4.87 -1.11
N GLN A 197 14.25 -5.78 -0.46
CA GLN A 197 13.11 -5.43 0.40
C GLN A 197 13.50 -4.44 1.50
N ARG A 198 14.66 -4.63 2.16
CA ARG A 198 15.13 -3.77 3.26
C ARG A 198 15.40 -2.33 2.83
N VAL A 199 15.90 -2.11 1.62
CA VAL A 199 16.19 -0.75 1.12
C VAL A 199 15.00 -0.11 0.42
N LEU A 200 14.15 -0.93 -0.23
CA LEU A 200 13.03 -0.46 -1.02
C LEU A 200 11.77 -0.17 -0.18
N GLU A 201 11.54 -1.00 0.85
CA GLU A 201 10.33 -0.99 1.69
C GLU A 201 10.61 -1.46 3.13
N PRO A 202 11.49 -0.74 3.86
CA PRO A 202 12.20 -1.21 5.07
C PRO A 202 11.33 -1.69 6.23
N ARG A 203 10.11 -1.16 6.38
CA ARG A 203 9.26 -1.45 7.55
C ARG A 203 8.05 -2.31 7.22
N THR A 204 8.08 -2.95 6.05
CA THR A 204 7.15 -4.00 5.66
C THR A 204 7.62 -5.36 6.18
N SER A 205 6.80 -6.41 6.03
CA SER A 205 7.26 -7.77 6.33
C SER A 205 8.28 -8.26 5.30
N SER A 206 9.19 -9.13 5.72
CA SER A 206 10.12 -9.81 4.82
C SER A 206 9.36 -10.62 3.75
N PRO A 207 9.97 -10.91 2.59
CA PRO A 207 9.30 -11.70 1.55
C PRO A 207 8.80 -13.06 2.05
N ALA A 208 9.61 -13.76 2.85
CA ALA A 208 9.22 -15.03 3.47
C ALA A 208 7.98 -14.88 4.37
N ALA A 209 7.94 -13.88 5.23
CA ALA A 209 6.80 -13.62 6.11
C ALA A 209 5.52 -13.25 5.33
N ARG A 210 5.65 -12.66 4.13
CA ARG A 210 4.49 -12.41 3.25
C ARG A 210 3.95 -13.69 2.65
N LEU A 211 4.82 -14.62 2.25
CA LEU A 211 4.39 -15.96 1.78
C LEU A 211 3.73 -16.76 2.90
N GLU A 212 4.28 -16.74 4.11
CA GLU A 212 3.65 -17.33 5.30
C GLU A 212 2.27 -16.71 5.58
N THR A 213 2.13 -15.41 5.37
CA THR A 213 0.84 -14.71 5.52
C THR A 213 -0.19 -15.21 4.51
N VAL A 214 0.21 -15.40 3.25
CA VAL A 214 -0.67 -15.99 2.22
C VAL A 214 -1.12 -17.38 2.64
N ALA A 215 -0.19 -18.24 3.10
CA ALA A 215 -0.50 -19.58 3.57
C ALA A 215 -1.45 -19.59 4.78
N ALA A 216 -1.23 -18.72 5.76
CA ALA A 216 -2.07 -18.63 6.94
C ALA A 216 -3.50 -18.17 6.61
N LEU A 217 -3.65 -17.17 5.73
CA LEU A 217 -4.96 -16.70 5.27
C LEU A 217 -5.70 -17.77 4.46
N HIS A 218 -4.99 -18.46 3.55
CA HIS A 218 -5.54 -19.56 2.78
C HIS A 218 -6.03 -20.70 3.69
N ALA A 219 -5.21 -21.12 4.65
CA ALA A 219 -5.55 -22.17 5.61
C ALA A 219 -6.78 -21.82 6.47
N ALA A 220 -7.01 -20.53 6.73
CA ALA A 220 -8.19 -20.04 7.42
C ALA A 220 -9.45 -19.92 6.54
N GLY A 221 -9.38 -20.32 5.27
CA GLY A 221 -10.50 -20.23 4.32
C GLY A 221 -10.80 -18.81 3.82
N ILE A 222 -9.89 -17.86 4.03
CA ILE A 222 -10.05 -16.47 3.57
C ILE A 222 -9.58 -16.39 2.11
N PRO A 223 -10.40 -15.87 1.17
CA PRO A 223 -9.96 -15.63 -0.19
C PRO A 223 -8.71 -14.75 -0.22
N VAL A 224 -7.61 -15.30 -0.71
CA VAL A 224 -6.31 -14.63 -0.70
C VAL A 224 -5.72 -14.54 -2.09
N GLY A 225 -5.29 -13.33 -2.44
CA GLY A 225 -4.56 -13.08 -3.66
C GLY A 225 -3.27 -12.32 -3.40
N VAL A 226 -2.51 -12.11 -4.46
CA VAL A 226 -1.24 -11.39 -4.40
C VAL A 226 -1.18 -10.26 -5.41
N MET A 227 -0.52 -9.19 -5.01
CA MET A 227 -0.17 -8.09 -5.91
C MET A 227 1.33 -8.13 -6.15
N VAL A 228 1.74 -8.56 -7.35
CA VAL A 228 3.13 -8.45 -7.81
C VAL A 228 3.36 -6.99 -8.17
N ALA A 229 3.53 -6.16 -7.15
CA ALA A 229 3.37 -4.71 -7.29
C ALA A 229 4.23 -3.89 -6.31
N PRO A 230 4.88 -2.81 -6.79
CA PRO A 230 5.07 -2.52 -8.21
C PRO A 230 6.17 -3.40 -8.81
N ILE A 231 6.00 -3.79 -10.07
CA ILE A 231 7.11 -4.25 -10.89
C ILE A 231 7.95 -3.04 -11.28
N ILE A 232 9.25 -3.10 -11.01
CA ILE A 232 10.23 -2.06 -11.32
C ILE A 232 11.09 -2.58 -12.48
N PRO A 233 10.89 -2.07 -13.72
CA PRO A 233 11.64 -2.50 -14.90
C PRO A 233 13.15 -2.34 -14.70
N GLY A 234 13.93 -3.39 -14.98
CA GLY A 234 15.38 -3.39 -14.78
C GLY A 234 15.83 -3.70 -13.36
N LEU A 235 14.90 -3.82 -12.41
CA LEU A 235 15.19 -4.13 -11.01
C LEU A 235 14.45 -5.37 -10.51
N THR A 236 13.12 -5.45 -10.62
CA THR A 236 12.31 -6.59 -10.13
C THR A 236 11.50 -7.31 -11.22
N ASP A 237 11.50 -6.80 -12.45
CA ASP A 237 10.79 -7.39 -13.60
C ASP A 237 11.17 -8.86 -13.88
N HIS A 238 12.44 -9.21 -13.69
CA HIS A 238 12.94 -10.57 -13.87
C HIS A 238 12.42 -11.57 -12.79
N GLU A 239 11.93 -11.08 -11.65
CA GLU A 239 11.45 -11.94 -10.55
C GLU A 239 10.00 -12.40 -10.74
N VAL A 240 9.26 -11.80 -11.68
CA VAL A 240 7.81 -12.02 -11.85
C VAL A 240 7.43 -13.50 -11.88
N PRO A 241 8.07 -14.38 -12.69
CA PRO A 241 7.71 -15.80 -12.69
C PRO A 241 7.95 -16.49 -11.34
N LYS A 242 9.06 -16.18 -10.66
CA LYS A 242 9.40 -16.77 -9.36
C LYS A 242 8.48 -16.29 -8.25
N ILE A 243 8.09 -15.01 -8.26
CA ILE A 243 7.11 -14.46 -7.32
C ILE A 243 5.76 -15.17 -7.48
N VAL A 244 5.28 -15.29 -8.72
CA VAL A 244 3.99 -15.95 -9.01
C VAL A 244 4.01 -17.41 -8.57
N GLU A 245 5.09 -18.15 -8.87
CA GLU A 245 5.29 -19.52 -8.42
C GLU A 245 5.25 -19.65 -6.89
N ALA A 246 6.02 -18.82 -6.18
CA ALA A 246 6.11 -18.86 -4.73
C ALA A 246 4.76 -18.52 -4.08
N CYS A 247 4.05 -17.53 -4.61
CA CYS A 247 2.73 -17.14 -4.13
C CYS A 247 1.67 -18.23 -4.39
N ALA A 248 1.70 -18.86 -5.56
CA ALA A 248 0.80 -19.97 -5.88
C ALA A 248 1.00 -21.15 -4.91
N ARG A 249 2.26 -21.52 -4.65
CA ARG A 249 2.60 -22.57 -3.67
C ARG A 249 2.17 -22.22 -2.25
N ALA A 250 2.16 -20.94 -1.90
CA ALA A 250 1.65 -20.47 -0.62
C ALA A 250 0.11 -20.45 -0.54
N GLY A 251 -0.63 -20.74 -1.62
CA GLY A 251 -2.09 -20.78 -1.63
C GLY A 251 -2.76 -19.52 -2.18
N ALA A 252 -2.04 -18.64 -2.87
CA ALA A 252 -2.66 -17.52 -3.58
C ALA A 252 -3.60 -18.02 -4.69
N GLN A 253 -4.86 -17.57 -4.65
CA GLN A 253 -5.90 -18.01 -5.59
C GLN A 253 -6.02 -17.10 -6.81
N PHE A 254 -5.63 -15.83 -6.66
CA PHE A 254 -5.64 -14.85 -7.74
C PHE A 254 -4.46 -13.89 -7.61
N ALA A 255 -4.06 -13.27 -8.72
CA ALA A 255 -2.98 -12.30 -8.71
C ALA A 255 -3.28 -11.10 -9.60
N GLY A 256 -2.67 -9.97 -9.27
CA GLY A 256 -2.56 -8.82 -10.16
C GLY A 256 -1.16 -8.25 -10.12
N TYR A 257 -0.85 -7.37 -11.07
CA TYR A 257 0.39 -6.61 -11.06
C TYR A 257 0.13 -5.14 -11.40
N THR A 258 1.07 -4.29 -11.01
CA THR A 258 1.18 -2.92 -11.53
C THR A 258 2.65 -2.65 -11.81
N ILE A 259 2.93 -1.82 -12.82
CA ILE A 259 4.29 -1.29 -13.04
C ILE A 259 4.44 0.00 -12.25
N VAL A 260 5.64 0.23 -11.71
CA VAL A 260 5.98 1.40 -10.89
C VAL A 260 5.49 2.72 -11.49
N ARG A 261 4.95 3.58 -10.62
CA ARG A 261 4.48 4.93 -10.95
C ARG A 261 5.26 5.93 -10.13
N LEU A 262 5.80 6.94 -10.79
CA LEU A 262 6.64 7.95 -10.16
C LEU A 262 6.05 9.37 -10.33
N PRO A 263 4.83 9.64 -9.83
CA PRO A 263 4.21 10.95 -9.99
C PRO A 263 4.93 12.04 -9.18
N TRP A 264 5.05 13.23 -9.75
CA TRP A 264 5.51 14.45 -9.04
C TRP A 264 6.81 14.21 -8.24
N ALA A 265 6.82 14.51 -6.93
CA ALA A 265 7.97 14.37 -6.04
C ALA A 265 8.53 12.93 -5.93
N ILE A 266 7.79 11.91 -6.39
CA ILE A 266 8.26 10.52 -6.33
C ILE A 266 9.37 10.24 -7.35
N ALA A 267 9.32 10.85 -8.54
CA ALA A 267 10.38 10.66 -9.54
C ALA A 267 11.77 11.07 -9.01
N PRO A 268 11.98 12.31 -8.52
CA PRO A 268 13.29 12.69 -8.00
C PRO A 268 13.66 11.94 -6.72
N LEU A 269 12.70 11.61 -5.84
CA LEU A 269 12.97 10.74 -4.67
C LEU A 269 13.49 9.37 -5.08
N PHE A 270 12.89 8.75 -6.09
CA PHE A 270 13.28 7.43 -6.59
C PHE A 270 14.62 7.47 -7.33
N GLU A 271 14.88 8.53 -8.10
CA GLU A 271 16.17 8.76 -8.75
C GLU A 271 17.31 8.89 -7.74
N HIS A 272 17.09 9.66 -6.67
CA HIS A 272 18.06 9.81 -5.59
C HIS A 272 18.31 8.49 -4.85
N TRP A 273 17.25 7.74 -4.56
CA TRP A 273 17.38 6.42 -3.96
C TRP A 273 18.15 5.43 -4.84
N LEU A 274 18.02 5.53 -6.17
CA LEU A 274 18.84 4.75 -7.10
C LEU A 274 20.33 5.17 -7.04
N ASP A 275 20.64 6.45 -6.86
CA ASP A 275 22.03 6.89 -6.66
C ASP A 275 22.65 6.26 -5.41
N GLU A 276 21.90 6.23 -4.31
CA GLU A 276 22.39 5.73 -3.02
C GLU A 276 22.54 4.20 -2.98
N HIS A 277 21.61 3.46 -3.60
CA HIS A 277 21.52 2.01 -3.41
C HIS A 277 21.88 1.18 -4.65
N PHE A 278 21.71 1.73 -5.85
CA PHE A 278 21.90 1.00 -7.11
C PHE A 278 22.48 1.89 -8.23
N PRO A 279 23.60 2.61 -8.00
CA PRO A 279 24.14 3.57 -8.97
C PRO A 279 24.43 2.91 -10.33
N ASP A 280 24.98 1.69 -10.32
CA ASP A 280 25.30 0.93 -11.53
C ASP A 280 24.06 0.50 -12.34
N LYS A 281 22.88 0.43 -11.70
CA LYS A 281 21.62 0.07 -12.35
C LYS A 281 20.74 1.28 -12.67
N LYS A 282 21.06 2.47 -12.15
CA LYS A 282 20.22 3.67 -12.23
C LYS A 282 19.78 3.97 -13.66
N GLN A 283 20.73 4.12 -14.58
CA GLN A 283 20.43 4.50 -15.96
C GLN A 283 19.54 3.44 -16.64
N LYS A 284 19.87 2.15 -16.46
CA LYS A 284 19.06 1.05 -16.99
C LYS A 284 17.62 1.08 -16.48
N VAL A 285 17.42 1.30 -15.18
CA VAL A 285 16.08 1.35 -14.57
C VAL A 285 15.29 2.54 -15.09
N LEU A 286 15.88 3.74 -15.07
CA LEU A 286 15.21 4.96 -15.52
C LEU A 286 14.85 4.91 -17.00
N GLU A 287 15.76 4.45 -17.87
CA GLU A 287 15.48 4.32 -19.30
C GLU A 287 14.36 3.30 -19.58
N ARG A 288 14.35 2.15 -18.88
CA ARG A 288 13.24 1.18 -19.02
C ARG A 288 11.90 1.77 -18.57
N ILE A 289 11.89 2.55 -17.50
CA ILE A 289 10.67 3.24 -17.06
C ILE A 289 10.25 4.25 -18.14
N ARG A 290 11.17 5.06 -18.68
CA ARG A 290 10.87 6.02 -19.76
C ARG A 290 10.27 5.33 -20.98
N HIS A 291 10.87 4.23 -21.44
CA HIS A 291 10.36 3.44 -22.57
C HIS A 291 8.92 2.97 -22.34
N ILE A 292 8.61 2.46 -21.15
CA ILE A 292 7.27 1.97 -20.79
C ILE A 292 6.23 3.11 -20.66
N ARG A 293 6.69 4.37 -20.62
CA ARG A 293 5.88 5.58 -20.42
C ARG A 293 5.94 6.53 -21.63
N GLY A 294 6.19 6.00 -22.82
CA GLY A 294 6.20 6.78 -24.07
C GLY A 294 7.51 7.49 -24.39
N GLY A 295 8.63 7.04 -23.81
CA GLY A 295 10.00 7.37 -24.22
C GLY A 295 10.72 8.45 -23.41
N THR A 296 10.02 9.43 -22.84
CA THR A 296 10.68 10.59 -22.17
C THR A 296 10.33 10.77 -20.70
N LYS A 297 9.23 10.19 -20.23
CA LYS A 297 8.63 10.51 -18.92
C LYS A 297 8.84 9.38 -17.92
N LEU A 298 8.98 9.71 -16.64
CA LEU A 298 9.00 8.71 -15.56
C LEU A 298 7.60 8.37 -15.01
N ASN A 299 6.58 9.13 -15.42
CA ASN A 299 5.20 8.91 -15.03
C ASN A 299 4.25 9.21 -16.20
N ASP A 300 3.15 8.47 -16.23
CA ASP A 300 2.04 8.67 -17.16
C ASP A 300 0.77 8.99 -16.35
N THR A 301 -0.02 9.94 -16.83
CA THR A 301 -1.31 10.34 -16.22
C THR A 301 -2.51 9.79 -16.96
N ARG A 302 -2.33 9.26 -18.18
CA ARG A 302 -3.40 8.68 -19.00
C ARG A 302 -3.99 7.44 -18.31
N TRP A 303 -5.31 7.40 -18.24
CA TRP A 303 -6.05 6.23 -17.79
C TRP A 303 -5.75 5.03 -18.69
N GLY A 304 -5.76 3.83 -18.12
CA GLY A 304 -5.43 2.57 -18.78
C GLY A 304 -3.93 2.31 -18.92
N PHE A 305 -3.12 3.36 -19.09
CA PHE A 305 -1.68 3.25 -19.35
C PHE A 305 -0.84 3.41 -18.08
N ARG A 306 -1.22 4.29 -17.16
CA ARG A 306 -0.38 4.64 -16.00
C ARG A 306 -0.02 3.47 -15.08
N THR A 307 -0.83 2.40 -15.02
CA THR A 307 -0.55 1.21 -14.19
C THR A 307 0.10 0.06 -14.96
N LYS A 308 -0.09 -0.01 -16.29
CA LYS A 308 0.34 -1.13 -17.14
C LYS A 308 1.53 -0.79 -18.03
N GLY A 309 1.61 0.44 -18.50
CA GLY A 309 2.57 0.91 -19.49
C GLY A 309 2.29 0.44 -20.91
N GLU A 310 3.16 0.86 -21.83
CA GLU A 310 3.10 0.55 -23.27
C GLU A 310 4.45 0.08 -23.80
N GLY A 311 4.45 -0.50 -25.00
CA GLY A 311 5.67 -0.96 -25.68
C GLY A 311 6.19 -2.33 -25.22
N ILE A 312 7.30 -2.75 -25.83
CA ILE A 312 7.78 -4.14 -25.77
C ILE A 312 8.09 -4.63 -24.36
N PHE A 313 8.62 -3.76 -23.49
CA PHE A 313 8.92 -4.15 -22.10
C PHE A 313 7.65 -4.33 -21.26
N ALA A 314 6.62 -3.52 -21.49
CA ALA A 314 5.32 -3.70 -20.82
C ALA A 314 4.63 -4.99 -21.28
N GLU A 315 4.71 -5.28 -22.58
CA GLU A 315 4.21 -6.53 -23.16
C GLU A 315 4.95 -7.74 -22.62
N GLN A 316 6.28 -7.69 -22.53
CA GLN A 316 7.09 -8.76 -21.96
C GLN A 316 6.70 -9.02 -20.49
N ILE A 317 6.58 -7.98 -19.67
CA ILE A 317 6.14 -8.11 -18.28
C ILE A 317 4.74 -8.75 -18.19
N ARG A 318 3.80 -8.28 -19.02
CA ARG A 318 2.45 -8.85 -19.11
C ARG A 318 2.50 -10.33 -19.47
N SER A 319 3.22 -10.69 -20.52
CA SER A 319 3.33 -12.07 -21.00
C SER A 319 3.98 -12.98 -19.94
N MET A 320 5.05 -12.54 -19.28
CA MET A 320 5.66 -13.30 -18.19
C MET A 320 4.67 -13.52 -17.04
N PHE A 321 3.92 -12.49 -16.66
CA PHE A 321 2.91 -12.59 -15.61
C PHE A 321 1.78 -13.55 -16.00
N GLU A 322 1.16 -13.36 -17.17
CA GLU A 322 0.03 -14.17 -17.63
C GLU A 322 0.40 -15.65 -17.82
N VAL A 323 1.55 -15.93 -18.45
CA VAL A 323 2.05 -17.31 -18.62
C VAL A 323 2.31 -17.96 -17.27
N SER A 324 2.91 -17.22 -16.33
CA SER A 324 3.17 -17.75 -14.98
C SER A 324 1.87 -18.04 -14.23
N CYS A 325 0.87 -17.15 -14.29
CA CYS A 325 -0.42 -17.37 -13.66
C CYS A 325 -1.13 -18.59 -14.26
N ARG A 326 -1.14 -18.75 -15.60
CA ARG A 326 -1.70 -19.92 -16.27
C ARG A 326 -0.98 -21.21 -15.86
N ARG A 327 0.35 -21.17 -15.81
CA ARG A 327 1.17 -22.34 -15.44
C ARG A 327 0.89 -22.82 -14.02
N TYR A 328 0.66 -21.91 -13.09
CA TYR A 328 0.46 -22.23 -11.67
C TYR A 328 -1.01 -22.17 -11.21
N GLY A 329 -1.96 -22.10 -12.15
CA GLY A 329 -3.39 -22.17 -11.84
C GLY A 329 -3.93 -20.97 -11.04
N ILE A 330 -3.26 -19.81 -11.09
CA ILE A 330 -3.75 -18.59 -10.46
C ILE A 330 -4.88 -18.02 -11.30
N GLY A 331 -6.06 -17.90 -10.69
CA GLY A 331 -7.31 -17.52 -11.34
C GLY A 331 -7.65 -16.03 -11.25
N GLY A 332 -8.90 -15.71 -11.61
CA GLY A 332 -9.48 -14.38 -11.48
C GLY A 332 -9.81 -14.02 -10.03
N ARG A 333 -9.94 -12.72 -9.76
CA ARG A 333 -10.31 -12.24 -8.42
C ARG A 333 -11.68 -12.77 -8.00
N THR A 334 -11.80 -13.14 -6.73
CA THR A 334 -13.10 -13.46 -6.12
C THR A 334 -13.99 -12.22 -6.08
N GLU A 335 -15.24 -12.38 -6.49
CA GLU A 335 -16.27 -11.35 -6.32
C GLU A 335 -16.80 -11.40 -4.88
N LEU A 336 -16.84 -10.23 -4.23
CA LEU A 336 -17.37 -10.12 -2.87
C LEU A 336 -18.86 -9.79 -2.90
N SER A 337 -19.60 -10.36 -1.96
CA SER A 337 -21.05 -10.26 -1.88
C SER A 337 -21.52 -9.24 -0.84
N THR A 338 -22.56 -8.50 -1.19
CA THR A 338 -23.30 -7.64 -0.26
C THR A 338 -24.57 -8.30 0.28
N ALA A 339 -24.89 -9.52 -0.17
CA ALA A 339 -26.17 -10.19 0.12
C ALA A 339 -26.38 -10.48 1.61
N ALA A 340 -25.31 -10.71 2.36
CA ALA A 340 -25.36 -10.98 3.79
C ALA A 340 -25.37 -9.71 4.67
N PHE A 341 -25.31 -8.52 4.06
CA PHE A 341 -25.28 -7.26 4.80
C PHE A 341 -26.49 -7.15 5.73
N ARG A 342 -26.24 -6.67 6.95
CA ARG A 342 -27.26 -6.45 7.96
C ARG A 342 -27.03 -5.14 8.69
N ARG A 343 -28.13 -4.53 9.17
CA ARG A 343 -28.08 -3.49 10.19
C ARG A 343 -28.50 -4.14 11.50
N PRO A 344 -27.60 -4.27 12.48
CA PRO A 344 -27.98 -4.68 13.83
C PRO A 344 -29.02 -3.69 14.33
N ARG A 345 -30.25 -4.16 14.56
CA ARG A 345 -31.22 -3.36 15.31
C ARG A 345 -30.71 -3.30 16.75
N GLU A 346 -30.82 -2.14 17.41
CA GLU A 346 -30.86 -2.14 18.87
C GLU A 346 -32.08 -2.98 19.25
N GLN A 347 -31.85 -4.24 19.58
CA GLN A 347 -32.86 -5.06 20.21
C GLN A 347 -32.99 -4.50 21.62
N LEU A 348 -33.87 -3.50 21.79
CA LEU A 348 -34.49 -3.24 23.07
C LEU A 348 -35.16 -4.56 23.47
N ASN A 349 -34.50 -5.32 24.33
CA ASN A 349 -35.10 -6.46 25.00
C ASN A 349 -36.24 -5.90 25.87
N LEU A 350 -37.43 -5.82 25.29
CA LEU A 350 -38.69 -5.68 26.00
C LEU A 350 -39.18 -7.10 26.30
N PHE A 351 -38.61 -7.70 27.36
CA PHE A 351 -39.24 -8.76 28.15
C PHE A 351 -38.74 -8.67 29.58
#